data_AF-A0A100WGX2-F1
#
_entry.id   AF-A0A100WGX2-F1
#
_cell.length_a   1.000
_cell.length_b   1.000
_cell.length_c   1.000
_cell.angle_alpha   90.00
_cell.angle_beta   90.00
_cell.angle_gamma   90.00
#
_symmetry.space_group_name_H-M   'P 1'
#
loop_
_entity.id
_entity.type
_entity.pdbx_description
1 polymer ?
#
loop_
_entity_poly.entity_id
_entity_poly.type
_entity_poly.pdbx_seq_one_letter_code
_entity_poly.pdbx_strand_id
1 'polypeptide(L)'
;MAESHQCVGVGHSQVVTSARGAAAEVSYIADDGEPVTVDSGRVDADRVVRGRPVRIPVSRAGQPNYSGLYWSSTTRAHLVYESLLERDRLLLADFCPAVA
;
A
#
# COMPACT_ATOMS: atom_id res chain seq x y z
N MET A 1 34.72 21.81 25.41
CA MET A 1 34.01 20.51 25.27
C MET A 1 32.73 20.82 24.52
N ALA A 2 32.78 20.74 23.19
CA ALA A 2 31.77 21.30 22.29
C ALA A 2 30.70 20.23 21.95
N GLU A 3 29.45 20.53 22.27
CA GLU A 3 28.29 19.69 21.96
C GLU A 3 27.98 19.77 20.45
N SER A 4 27.96 18.61 19.82
CA SER A 4 27.71 18.46 18.38
C SER A 4 26.21 18.33 18.16
N HIS A 5 25.53 19.43 17.86
CA HIS A 5 24.18 19.41 17.32
C HIS A 5 24.26 19.24 15.81
N GLN A 6 24.08 18.02 15.32
CA GLN A 6 23.84 17.77 13.91
C GLN A 6 22.33 17.93 13.64
N CYS A 7 21.95 19.12 13.17
CA CYS A 7 20.65 19.36 12.55
C CYS A 7 20.67 18.75 11.13
N VAL A 8 19.98 17.64 10.91
CA VAL A 8 19.77 17.07 9.56
C VAL A 8 18.63 17.84 8.89
N GLY A 9 18.96 18.55 7.81
CA GLY A 9 18.06 19.45 7.10
C GLY A 9 16.88 18.74 6.45
N VAL A 10 15.68 19.24 6.71
CA VAL A 10 14.46 18.95 5.96
C VAL A 10 14.53 19.73 4.64
N GLY A 11 14.98 19.05 3.59
CA GLY A 11 14.90 19.54 2.22
C GLY A 11 13.48 19.31 1.68
N HIS A 12 12.69 20.38 1.65
CA HIS A 12 11.35 20.40 1.09
C HIS A 12 11.34 19.96 -0.38
N SER A 13 10.37 19.08 -0.68
CA SER A 13 9.90 18.71 -2.01
C SER A 13 9.70 19.94 -2.92
N GLN A 14 10.04 19.83 -4.21
CA GLN A 14 9.10 19.83 -5.35
C GLN A 14 9.85 19.97 -6.68
N VAL A 15 9.58 19.10 -7.66
CA VAL A 15 9.08 19.46 -9.00
C VAL A 15 8.30 18.25 -9.52
N VAL A 16 6.97 18.36 -9.55
CA VAL A 16 6.12 17.45 -10.34
C VAL A 16 6.26 17.86 -11.80
N THR A 17 6.89 17.02 -12.60
CA THR A 17 6.75 17.06 -14.06
C THR A 17 6.06 15.76 -14.49
N SER A 18 4.82 15.90 -14.98
CA SER A 18 4.06 14.82 -15.60
C SER A 18 4.73 14.46 -16.93
N ALA A 19 5.66 13.50 -16.87
CA ALA A 19 6.11 12.80 -18.06
C ALA A 19 5.07 11.72 -18.36
N ARG A 20 4.33 11.88 -19.45
CA ARG A 20 3.60 10.77 -20.05
C ARG A 20 4.64 9.68 -20.36
N GLY A 21 4.60 8.58 -19.60
CA GLY A 21 5.48 7.41 -19.80
C GLY A 21 6.80 7.41 -19.03
N ALA A 22 6.89 7.99 -17.83
CA ALA A 22 7.96 7.59 -16.91
C ALA A 22 7.79 6.10 -16.55
N ALA A 23 8.84 5.30 -16.68
CA ALA A 23 8.86 3.91 -16.21
C ALA A 23 8.51 3.90 -14.72
N ALA A 24 7.31 3.42 -14.38
CA ALA A 24 6.88 3.31 -13.00
C ALA A 24 7.50 2.04 -12.42
N GLU A 25 8.01 2.11 -11.20
CA GLU A 25 8.46 0.93 -10.45
C GLU A 25 7.33 0.45 -9.54
N VAL A 26 7.25 -0.87 -9.36
CA VAL A 26 6.33 -1.53 -8.44
C VAL A 26 7.14 -2.28 -7.40
N SER A 27 6.89 -1.98 -6.12
CA SER A 27 7.43 -2.72 -4.99
C SER A 27 6.34 -3.47 -4.25
N TYR A 28 6.57 -4.73 -3.96
CA TYR A 28 5.67 -5.59 -3.19
C TYR A 28 6.46 -6.55 -2.31
N ILE A 29 5.80 -7.17 -1.33
CA ILE A 29 6.38 -8.25 -0.53
C ILE A 29 5.93 -9.57 -1.15
N ALA A 30 6.87 -10.41 -1.59
CA ALA A 30 6.57 -11.72 -2.14
C ALA A 30 6.01 -12.68 -1.06
N ASP A 31 5.55 -13.84 -1.50
CA ASP A 31 4.99 -14.89 -0.63
C ASP A 31 6.00 -15.40 0.41
N ASP A 32 7.27 -15.45 0.05
CA ASP A 32 8.41 -15.72 0.94
C ASP A 32 8.69 -14.59 1.97
N GLY A 33 8.08 -13.41 1.80
CA GLY A 33 8.31 -12.25 2.66
C GLY A 33 9.42 -11.32 2.17
N GLU A 34 10.08 -11.62 1.06
CA GLU A 34 11.15 -10.78 0.53
C GLU A 34 10.57 -9.60 -0.28
N PRO A 35 11.12 -8.39 -0.11
CA PRO A 35 10.72 -7.26 -0.93
C PRO A 35 11.24 -7.43 -2.36
N VAL A 36 10.35 -7.20 -3.33
CA VAL A 36 10.66 -7.25 -4.76
C VAL A 36 10.32 -5.90 -5.37
N THR A 37 11.26 -5.32 -6.11
CA THR A 37 11.04 -4.13 -6.93
C THR A 37 11.29 -4.47 -8.40
N VAL A 38 10.32 -4.16 -9.25
CA VAL A 38 10.39 -4.39 -10.69
C VAL A 38 9.84 -3.19 -11.45
N ASP A 39 10.24 -3.05 -12.72
CA ASP A 39 9.53 -2.18 -13.65
C ASP A 39 8.06 -2.61 -13.77
N SER A 40 7.15 -1.64 -13.76
CA SER A 40 5.70 -1.86 -13.83
C SER A 40 5.25 -2.62 -15.08
N GLY A 41 5.95 -2.46 -16.21
CA GLY A 41 5.68 -3.19 -17.44
C GLY A 41 6.10 -4.67 -17.37
N ARG A 42 6.82 -5.07 -16.32
CA ARG A 42 7.31 -6.43 -16.09
C ARG A 42 6.74 -7.07 -14.82
N VAL A 43 5.77 -6.41 -14.17
CA VAL A 43 5.17 -6.96 -12.95
C VAL A 43 4.35 -8.21 -13.27
N ASP A 44 4.62 -9.29 -12.53
CA ASP A 44 3.79 -10.49 -12.54
C ASP A 44 2.67 -10.29 -11.51
N ALA A 45 1.44 -10.07 -12.01
CA ALA A 45 0.27 -9.84 -11.17
C ALA A 45 -0.03 -11.03 -10.24
N ASP A 46 0.16 -12.26 -10.70
CA ASP A 46 -0.11 -13.47 -9.91
C ASP A 46 0.84 -13.57 -8.72
N ARG A 47 2.10 -13.16 -8.92
CA ARG A 47 3.08 -13.09 -7.84
C ARG A 47 2.75 -12.00 -6.82
N VAL A 48 2.24 -10.85 -7.26
CA VAL A 48 1.77 -9.78 -6.36
C VAL A 48 0.56 -10.25 -5.54
N VAL A 49 -0.40 -10.95 -6.15
CA VAL A 49 -1.62 -11.44 -5.49
C VAL A 49 -1.31 -12.48 -4.39
N ARG A 50 -0.31 -13.33 -4.61
CA ARG A 50 0.18 -14.27 -3.57
C ARG A 50 1.08 -13.62 -2.52
N GLY A 51 1.46 -12.36 -2.75
CA GLY A 51 2.34 -11.61 -1.87
C GLY A 51 1.74 -11.34 -0.50
N ARG A 52 2.61 -10.92 0.43
CA ARG A 52 2.21 -10.58 1.79
C ARG A 52 1.89 -9.08 1.89
N PRO A 53 1.09 -8.66 2.89
CA PRO A 53 0.84 -7.23 3.11
C PRO A 53 2.15 -6.46 3.30
N VAL A 54 2.32 -5.36 2.56
CA VAL A 54 3.49 -4.48 2.66
C VAL A 54 3.63 -3.88 4.06
N ARG A 55 2.50 -3.63 4.72
CA ARG A 55 2.43 -3.17 6.10
C ARG A 55 1.11 -3.61 6.72
N ILE A 56 1.08 -3.66 8.04
CA ILE A 56 -0.16 -3.77 8.81
C ILE A 56 -0.37 -2.44 9.55
N PRO A 57 -1.43 -1.67 9.23
CA PRO A 57 -1.71 -0.41 9.88
C PRO A 57 -2.17 -0.62 11.32
N VAL A 58 -1.74 0.28 12.19
CA VAL A 58 -2.21 0.32 13.59
C VAL A 58 -3.47 1.18 13.69
N SER A 59 -4.39 0.80 14.58
CA SER A 59 -5.51 1.63 14.98
C SER A 59 -5.18 2.35 16.29
N ARG A 60 -5.32 3.68 16.33
CA ARG A 60 -5.16 4.50 17.55
C ARG A 60 -6.13 5.67 17.56
N ALA A 61 -6.46 6.16 18.76
CA ALA A 61 -7.26 7.35 18.92
C ALA A 61 -6.63 8.57 18.24
N GLY A 62 -7.46 9.38 17.56
CA GLY A 62 -7.03 10.62 16.91
C GLY A 62 -6.35 10.45 15.55
N GLN A 63 -6.35 9.25 14.95
CA GLN A 63 -5.91 9.09 13.56
C GLN A 63 -6.85 9.82 12.59
N PRO A 64 -6.30 10.47 11.54
CA PRO A 64 -7.11 11.12 10.51
C PRO A 64 -7.83 10.11 9.63
N ASN A 65 -7.28 8.90 9.51
CA ASN A 65 -7.84 7.82 8.72
C ASN A 65 -8.46 6.74 9.61
N TYR A 66 -9.52 6.11 9.10
CA TYR A 66 -10.20 5.01 9.78
C TYR A 66 -9.71 3.69 9.19
N SER A 67 -8.82 3.02 9.91
CA SER A 67 -8.29 1.70 9.54
C SER A 67 -9.02 0.57 10.28
N GLY A 68 -9.01 -0.64 9.73
CA GLY A 68 -9.66 -1.79 10.34
C GLY A 68 -9.59 -3.06 9.50
N LEU A 69 -10.42 -4.03 9.88
CA LEU A 69 -10.59 -5.29 9.18
C LEU A 69 -11.99 -5.35 8.55
N TYR A 70 -12.04 -5.80 7.29
CA TYR A 70 -13.27 -6.09 6.57
C TYR A 70 -13.32 -7.61 6.30
N TRP A 71 -14.41 -8.26 6.65
CA TRP A 71 -14.64 -9.65 6.25
C TRP A 71 -15.12 -9.68 4.80
N SER A 72 -14.30 -10.21 3.90
CA SER A 72 -14.68 -10.38 2.50
C SER A 72 -15.34 -11.74 2.30
N SER A 73 -16.57 -11.70 1.79
CA SER A 73 -17.32 -12.90 1.41
C SER A 73 -16.73 -13.61 0.18
N THR A 74 -16.14 -12.85 -0.76
CA THR A 74 -15.48 -13.38 -1.96
C THR A 74 -14.23 -14.18 -1.60
N THR A 75 -13.32 -13.58 -0.83
CA THR A 75 -12.05 -14.24 -0.45
C THR A 75 -12.18 -15.14 0.78
N ARG A 76 -13.30 -15.07 1.51
CA ARG A 76 -13.55 -15.75 2.79
C ARG A 76 -12.46 -15.47 3.84
N ALA A 77 -11.98 -14.24 3.88
CA ALA A 77 -10.88 -13.81 4.73
C ALA A 77 -11.08 -12.38 5.25
N HIS A 78 -10.32 -12.03 6.30
CA HIS A 78 -10.21 -10.65 6.76
C HIS A 78 -9.20 -9.89 5.89
N LEU A 79 -9.67 -8.81 5.27
CA LEU A 79 -8.84 -7.87 4.52
C LEU A 79 -8.63 -6.61 5.37
N VAL A 80 -7.40 -6.10 5.35
CA VAL A 80 -7.04 -4.85 6.01
C VAL A 80 -7.44 -3.68 5.10
N TYR A 81 -7.99 -2.61 5.68
CA TYR A 81 -8.15 -1.32 5.01
C TYR A 81 -7.57 -0.18 5.87
N GLU A 82 -7.09 0.86 5.21
CA GLU A 82 -6.48 2.04 5.85
C GLU A 82 -7.37 3.30 5.78
N SER A 83 -8.47 3.24 5.05
CA SER A 83 -9.42 4.35 4.91
C SER A 83 -10.87 3.88 4.70
N LEU A 84 -11.85 4.74 5.00
CA LEU A 84 -13.26 4.46 4.68
C LEU A 84 -13.47 4.27 3.18
N LEU A 85 -12.73 5.02 2.35
CA LEU A 85 -12.78 4.88 0.90
C LEU A 85 -12.32 3.48 0.44
N GLU A 86 -11.27 2.92 1.06
CA GLU A 86 -10.84 1.55 0.79
C GLU A 86 -11.87 0.52 1.25
N ARG A 87 -12.43 0.68 2.46
CA ARG A 87 -13.50 -0.20 2.96
C ARG A 87 -14.69 -0.22 2.00
N ASP A 88 -15.11 0.93 1.50
CA ASP A 88 -16.25 1.04 0.59
C ASP A 88 -15.93 0.38 -0.77
N ARG A 89 -14.67 0.39 -1.22
CA ARG A 89 -14.24 -0.38 -2.40
C ARG A 89 -14.25 -1.89 -2.16
N LEU A 90 -13.85 -2.35 -0.99
CA LEU A 90 -13.93 -3.77 -0.62
C LEU A 90 -15.38 -4.26 -0.58
N LEU A 91 -16.28 -3.43 -0.04
CA LEU A 91 -17.72 -3.69 -0.07
C LEU A 91 -18.24 -3.83 -1.51
N LEU A 92 -17.90 -2.89 -2.39
CA LEU A 92 -18.30 -2.96 -3.80
C LEU A 92 -17.73 -4.20 -4.50
N ALA A 93 -16.50 -4.61 -4.17
CA ALA A 93 -15.87 -5.79 -4.75
C ALA A 93 -16.61 -7.08 -4.37
N ASP A 94 -17.04 -7.21 -3.12
CA ASP A 94 -17.81 -8.38 -2.65
C ASP A 94 -19.16 -8.56 -3.38
N PHE A 95 -19.76 -7.46 -3.85
CA PHE A 95 -21.02 -7.49 -4.61
C PHE A 95 -20.83 -7.45 -6.13
N CYS A 96 -19.58 -7.36 -6.61
CA CYS A 96 -19.28 -7.28 -8.04
C CYS A 96 -19.18 -8.70 -8.63
N PRO A 97 -20.05 -9.10 -9.59
CA PRO A 97 -20.00 -10.45 -10.16
C PRO A 97 -18.71 -10.77 -10.94
N ALA A 98 -17.96 -9.74 -11.33
CA ALA A 98 -16.68 -9.90 -12.02
C ALA A 98 -15.50 -10.17 -11.06
N VAL A 99 -15.72 -10.05 -9.76
CA VAL A 99 -14.74 -10.36 -8.71
C VAL A 99 -15.15 -11.70 -8.08
N ALA A 100 -14.33 -12.73 -8.29
CA ALA A 100 -14.60 -14.11 -7.88
C ALA A 100 -13.55 -14.63 -6.89
#